data_AF-A0A3L6QQK7-F1
#
_entry.id   AF-A0A3L6QQK7-F1
#
_cell.length_a   1.000
_cell.length_b   1.000
_cell.length_c   1.000
_cell.angle_alpha   90.00
_cell.angle_beta   90.00
_cell.angle_gamma   90.00
#
_symmetry.space_group_name_H-M   'P 1'
#
loop_
_entity.id
_entity.type
_entity.pdbx_description
1 polymer ?
#
loop_
_entity_poly.entity_id
_entity_poly.type
_entity_poly.pdbx_seq_one_letter_code
_entity_poly.pdbx_strand_id
1 'polypeptide(L)'
;MSWSTTVASVAGGTYCDLLARHAPTKVVSVGGVGLGWVDLRRGVLLCNVADERPKVCLVQLPLLLPTNRADFGEGFDGATPPLRQIRDVTCSDGLLRFIEIEYPNLDDDNLTTFRWAATMFARGSAWELGPVLHR
;
A
#
# COMPACT_ATOMS: atom_id res chain seq x y z
N MET A 1 30.13 -11.68 2.72
CA MET A 1 28.65 -11.52 2.69
C MET A 1 28.11 -12.50 1.67
N SER A 2 27.22 -13.41 2.07
CA SER A 2 26.61 -14.40 1.18
C SER A 2 25.15 -14.08 0.99
N TRP A 3 24.71 -14.03 -0.27
CA TRP A 3 23.30 -13.94 -0.62
C TRP A 3 22.65 -15.32 -0.50
N SER A 4 21.40 -15.37 -0.06
CA SER A 4 20.54 -16.55 -0.12
C SER A 4 19.26 -16.21 -0.87
N THR A 5 18.72 -17.15 -1.63
CA THR A 5 17.49 -16.98 -2.39
C THR A 5 16.44 -17.97 -1.90
N THR A 6 15.25 -17.45 -1.56
CA THR A 6 14.09 -18.26 -1.19
C THR A 6 12.91 -17.84 -2.05
N VAL A 7 12.21 -18.82 -2.64
CA VAL A 7 11.00 -18.57 -3.43
C VAL A 7 9.80 -18.57 -2.50
N ALA A 8 9.11 -17.44 -2.40
CA ALA A 8 7.89 -17.34 -1.62
C ALA A 8 6.67 -17.78 -2.44
N SER A 9 5.76 -18.52 -1.79
CA SER A 9 4.49 -18.91 -2.42
C SER A 9 3.44 -17.82 -2.25
N VAL A 10 2.48 -17.75 -3.17
CA VAL A 10 1.38 -16.77 -3.11
C VAL A 10 0.28 -17.30 -2.18
N ALA A 11 -0.14 -16.49 -1.20
CA ALA A 11 -1.27 -16.82 -0.34
C ALA A 11 -2.56 -16.90 -1.16
N GLY A 12 -3.40 -17.92 -0.87
CA GLY A 12 -4.66 -18.14 -1.56
C GLY A 12 -5.58 -16.92 -1.53
N GLY A 13 -6.34 -16.70 -2.61
CA GLY A 13 -7.20 -15.54 -2.79
C GLY A 13 -6.52 -14.31 -3.40
N THR A 14 -5.21 -14.38 -3.69
CA THR A 14 -4.50 -13.33 -4.41
C THR A 14 -4.59 -13.53 -5.92
N TYR A 15 -5.07 -12.54 -6.66
CA TYR A 15 -5.16 -12.60 -8.13
C TYR A 15 -3.77 -12.48 -8.76
N CYS A 16 -3.36 -13.48 -9.54
CA CYS A 16 -2.06 -13.52 -10.22
C CYS A 16 -1.81 -12.28 -11.10
N ASP A 17 -2.85 -11.75 -11.75
CA ASP A 17 -2.75 -10.57 -12.61
C ASP A 17 -2.37 -9.30 -11.84
N LEU A 18 -2.83 -9.17 -10.59
CA LEU A 18 -2.46 -8.05 -9.73
C LEU A 18 -1.00 -8.13 -9.28
N LEU A 19 -0.50 -9.34 -9.06
CA LEU A 19 0.90 -9.59 -8.71
C LEU A 19 1.84 -9.33 -9.87
N ALA A 20 1.49 -9.81 -11.07
CA ALA A 20 2.34 -9.68 -12.26
C ALA A 20 2.61 -8.21 -12.64
N ARG A 21 1.69 -7.31 -12.30
CA ARG A 21 1.81 -5.87 -12.57
C ARG A 21 2.28 -5.06 -11.36
N HIS A 22 2.58 -5.71 -10.22
CA HIS A 22 3.04 -5.04 -9.00
C HIS A 22 4.42 -4.42 -9.22
N ALA A 23 4.50 -3.10 -9.05
CA ALA A 23 5.70 -2.31 -9.26
C ALA A 23 6.04 -1.56 -7.96
N PRO A 24 6.81 -2.18 -7.05
CA PRO A 24 7.06 -1.59 -5.74
C PRO A 24 7.96 -0.35 -5.85
N THR A 25 7.58 0.67 -5.10
CA THR A 25 8.28 1.97 -5.06
C THR A 25 9.10 2.17 -3.80
N LYS A 26 8.74 1.47 -2.72
CA LYS A 26 9.42 1.48 -1.42
C LYS A 26 9.12 0.17 -0.68
N VAL A 27 9.90 -0.08 0.37
CA VAL A 27 9.67 -1.17 1.32
C VAL A 27 9.41 -0.58 2.70
N VAL A 28 8.49 -1.16 3.45
CA VAL A 28 8.23 -0.84 4.86
C VAL A 28 8.50 -2.05 5.73
N SER A 29 9.06 -1.82 6.92
CA SER A 29 9.14 -2.84 7.97
C SER A 29 7.78 -3.04 8.59
N VAL A 30 7.39 -4.27 8.86
CA VAL A 30 6.11 -4.58 9.48
C VAL A 30 6.39 -5.69 10.50
N GLY A 31 5.95 -5.51 11.75
CA GLY A 31 6.04 -6.56 12.79
C GLY A 31 7.45 -7.07 13.11
N GLY A 32 8.51 -6.28 12.85
CA GLY A 32 9.91 -6.58 13.18
C GLY A 32 10.61 -7.59 12.25
N VAL A 33 9.90 -8.60 11.75
CA VAL A 33 10.46 -9.66 10.86
C VAL A 33 9.86 -9.66 9.46
N GLY A 34 8.75 -8.94 9.27
CA GLY A 34 8.06 -8.86 7.99
C GLY A 34 8.44 -7.63 7.18
N LEU A 35 8.32 -7.77 5.86
CA LEU A 35 8.51 -6.69 4.89
C LEU A 35 7.24 -6.48 4.07
N GLY A 36 6.96 -5.22 3.77
CA GLY A 36 5.89 -4.77 2.90
C GLY A 36 6.42 -4.05 1.68
N TRP A 37 6.30 -4.62 0.48
CA TRP A 37 6.64 -3.94 -0.77
C TRP A 37 5.44 -3.14 -1.26
N VAL A 38 5.58 -1.81 -1.26
CA VAL A 38 4.48 -0.87 -1.50
C VAL A 38 4.43 -0.47 -2.98
N ASP A 39 3.34 -0.84 -3.65
CA ASP A 39 2.87 -0.25 -4.89
C ASP A 39 1.65 0.61 -4.54
N LEU A 40 1.77 1.94 -4.68
CA LEU A 40 0.74 2.90 -4.27
C LEU A 40 -0.57 2.79 -5.07
N ARG A 41 -0.57 2.03 -6.18
CA ARG A 41 -1.73 1.78 -7.02
C ARG A 41 -2.34 0.41 -6.75
N ARG A 42 -1.52 -0.61 -6.51
CA ARG A 42 -1.98 -2.03 -6.51
C ARG A 42 -2.06 -2.67 -5.12
N GLY A 43 -1.21 -2.27 -4.20
CA GLY A 43 -1.22 -2.84 -2.86
C GLY A 43 0.14 -2.91 -2.20
N VAL A 44 0.11 -3.46 -1.00
CA VAL A 44 1.31 -3.86 -0.28
C VAL A 44 1.43 -5.36 -0.37
N LEU A 45 2.54 -5.86 -0.92
CA LEU A 45 2.90 -7.26 -0.79
C LEU A 45 3.55 -7.46 0.57
N LEU A 46 2.88 -8.19 1.45
CA LEU A 46 3.41 -8.57 2.76
C LEU A 46 4.10 -9.92 2.66
N CYS A 47 5.30 -10.04 3.23
CA CYS A 47 6.01 -11.30 3.37
C CYS A 47 6.76 -11.33 4.70
N ASN A 48 6.66 -12.45 5.43
CA ASN A 48 7.61 -12.75 6.50
C ASN A 48 8.84 -13.40 5.88
N VAL A 49 9.93 -12.65 5.76
CA VAL A 49 11.17 -13.12 5.11
C VAL A 49 12.01 -14.02 6.02
N ALA A 50 11.69 -14.08 7.31
CA ALA A 50 12.34 -14.95 8.29
C ALA A 50 11.68 -16.34 8.40
N ASP A 51 10.55 -16.56 7.71
CA ASP A 51 9.87 -17.86 7.67
C ASP A 51 10.67 -18.86 6.80
N GLU A 52 10.71 -20.13 7.21
CA GLU A 52 11.31 -21.21 6.41
C GLU A 52 10.59 -21.40 5.07
N ARG A 53 9.28 -21.12 5.04
CA ARG A 53 8.44 -21.23 3.84
C ARG A 53 7.65 -19.93 3.64
N PRO A 54 8.32 -18.85 3.18
CA PRO A 54 7.69 -17.54 3.11
C PRO A 54 6.47 -17.55 2.19
N LYS A 55 5.46 -16.80 2.61
CA LYS A 55 4.24 -16.56 1.84
C LYS A 55 4.05 -15.08 1.59
N VAL A 56 3.70 -14.74 0.37
CA VAL A 56 3.34 -13.37 -0.03
C VAL A 56 1.83 -13.21 -0.01
N CYS A 57 1.35 -12.17 0.64
CA CYS A 57 -0.06 -11.78 0.65
C CYS A 57 -0.21 -10.35 0.13
N LEU A 58 -1.13 -10.13 -0.81
CA LEU A 58 -1.47 -8.79 -1.30
C LEU A 58 -2.52 -8.14 -0.40
N VAL A 59 -2.15 -7.01 0.21
CA VAL A 59 -3.09 -6.10 0.86
C VAL A 59 -3.45 -5.00 -0.12
N GLN A 60 -4.68 -5.02 -0.64
CA GLN A 60 -5.18 -3.97 -1.52
C GLN A 60 -5.31 -2.64 -0.76
N LEU A 61 -4.95 -1.54 -1.42
CA LEU A 61 -5.25 -0.21 -0.91
C LEU A 61 -6.73 0.13 -1.16
N PRO A 62 -7.31 1.05 -0.38
CA PRO A 62 -8.54 1.73 -0.77
C PRO A 62 -8.45 2.33 -2.18
N LEU A 63 -9.58 2.47 -2.84
CA LEU A 63 -9.68 3.27 -4.07
C LEU A 63 -9.24 4.71 -3.79
N LEU A 64 -8.77 5.41 -4.83
CA LEU A 64 -8.49 6.84 -4.75
C LEU A 64 -9.75 7.59 -4.33
N LEU A 65 -9.56 8.67 -3.58
CA LEU A 65 -10.62 9.61 -3.25
C LEU A 65 -11.17 10.23 -4.54
N PRO A 66 -12.46 10.61 -4.56
CA PRO A 66 -13.13 11.05 -5.79
C PRO A 66 -12.40 12.17 -6.54
N THR A 67 -11.85 13.16 -5.82
CA THR A 67 -11.12 14.29 -6.43
C THR A 67 -9.88 13.79 -7.15
N ASN A 68 -9.04 13.03 -6.46
CA ASN A 68 -7.79 12.49 -7.02
C ASN A 68 -8.02 11.45 -8.12
N ARG A 69 -9.18 10.77 -8.14
CA ARG A 69 -9.49 9.81 -9.20
C ARG A 69 -9.61 10.47 -10.56
N ALA A 70 -10.05 11.73 -10.64
CA ALA A 70 -10.14 12.46 -11.90
C ALA A 70 -8.75 12.73 -12.49
N ASP A 71 -7.79 13.12 -11.65
CA ASP A 71 -6.46 13.54 -12.10
C ASP A 71 -5.43 12.40 -12.16
N PHE A 72 -5.57 11.40 -11.29
CA PHE A 72 -4.60 10.30 -11.10
C PHE A 72 -5.16 8.91 -11.42
N GLY A 73 -6.40 8.86 -11.93
CA GLY A 73 -7.02 7.67 -12.49
C GLY A 73 -6.31 7.13 -13.73
N GLU A 74 -6.88 6.09 -14.34
CA GLU A 74 -6.45 5.64 -15.67
C GLU A 74 -7.02 6.61 -16.71
N GLY A 75 -6.13 7.21 -17.49
CA GLY A 75 -6.49 8.12 -18.58
C GLY A 75 -7.08 7.37 -19.77
N PHE A 76 -7.67 8.11 -20.71
CA PHE A 76 -8.24 7.54 -21.94
C PHE A 76 -7.19 6.86 -22.84
N ASP A 77 -5.93 7.23 -22.70
CA ASP A 77 -4.77 6.63 -23.36
C ASP A 77 -4.22 5.40 -22.61
N GLY A 78 -4.85 4.99 -21.50
CA GLY A 78 -4.37 3.92 -20.62
C GLY A 78 -3.18 4.33 -19.75
N ALA A 79 -2.75 5.59 -19.79
CA ALA A 79 -1.69 6.07 -18.92
C ALA A 79 -2.19 6.16 -17.48
N THR A 80 -1.29 5.90 -16.53
CA THR A 80 -1.58 5.99 -15.11
C THR A 80 -0.53 6.87 -14.42
N PRO A 81 -0.90 8.08 -13.97
CA PRO A 81 0.04 8.99 -13.33
C PRO A 81 0.67 8.41 -12.05
N PRO A 82 1.88 8.85 -11.66
CA PRO A 82 2.49 8.41 -10.40
C PRO A 82 1.69 8.91 -9.20
N LEU A 83 1.47 8.05 -8.20
CA LEU A 83 0.67 8.39 -7.01
C LEU A 83 1.49 8.95 -5.82
N ARG A 84 2.82 8.99 -5.94
CA ARG A 84 3.72 9.43 -4.85
C ARG A 84 3.50 10.87 -4.38
N GLN A 85 2.85 11.69 -5.21
CA GLN A 85 2.54 13.09 -4.88
C GLN A 85 1.34 13.24 -3.95
N ILE A 86 0.43 12.25 -3.95
CA ILE A 86 -0.85 12.33 -3.25
C ILE A 86 -1.08 11.20 -2.27
N ARG A 87 -0.25 10.15 -2.27
CA ARG A 87 -0.47 8.95 -1.47
C ARG A 87 0.81 8.37 -0.90
N ASP A 88 0.74 7.85 0.32
CA ASP A 88 1.79 7.01 0.90
C ASP A 88 1.21 5.88 1.76
N VAL A 89 2.05 4.87 2.02
CA VAL A 89 1.79 3.82 2.98
C VAL A 89 2.87 3.81 4.05
N THR A 90 2.43 3.77 5.29
CA THR A 90 3.29 3.60 6.46
C THR A 90 2.86 2.37 7.26
N CYS A 91 3.78 1.84 8.05
CA CYS A 91 3.48 0.81 9.02
C CYS A 91 4.03 1.24 10.37
N SER A 92 3.16 1.35 11.36
CA SER A 92 3.53 1.55 12.76
C SER A 92 2.51 0.86 13.66
N ASP A 93 2.95 0.41 14.83
CA ASP A 93 2.07 -0.24 15.82
C ASP A 93 1.27 -1.43 15.25
N GLY A 94 1.89 -2.22 14.36
CA GLY A 94 1.25 -3.38 13.71
C GLY A 94 0.20 -3.03 12.63
N LEU A 95 -0.08 -1.73 12.44
CA LEU A 95 -1.11 -1.24 11.51
C LEU A 95 -0.47 -0.68 10.24
N LEU A 96 -0.98 -1.13 9.09
CA LEU A 96 -0.78 -0.45 7.82
C LEU A 96 -1.70 0.76 7.77
N ARG A 97 -1.12 1.93 7.56
CA ARG A 97 -1.84 3.19 7.36
C ARG A 97 -1.66 3.64 5.91
N PHE A 98 -2.77 3.76 5.21
CA PHE A 98 -2.86 4.29 3.87
C PHE A 98 -3.29 5.74 3.98
N ILE A 99 -2.44 6.66 3.54
CA ILE A 99 -2.69 8.10 3.61
C ILE A 99 -2.87 8.61 2.20
N GLU A 100 -3.90 9.41 1.98
CA GLU A 100 -4.14 10.13 0.73
C GLU A 100 -4.43 11.61 1.05
N ILE A 101 -3.85 12.51 0.27
CA ILE A 101 -4.06 13.96 0.40
C ILE A 101 -4.90 14.51 -0.76
N GLU A 102 -5.80 15.42 -0.45
CA GLU A 102 -6.59 16.20 -1.41
C GLU A 102 -6.37 17.71 -1.18
N TYR A 103 -6.62 18.50 -2.23
CA TYR A 103 -6.52 19.96 -2.22
C TYR A 103 -7.90 20.59 -2.48
N PRO A 104 -8.86 20.47 -1.55
CA PRO A 104 -10.18 21.05 -1.72
C PRO A 104 -10.08 22.58 -1.75
N ASN A 105 -10.75 23.21 -2.72
CA ASN A 105 -10.88 24.67 -2.89
C ASN A 105 -9.67 25.39 -3.52
N LEU A 106 -9.11 24.83 -4.59
CA LEU A 106 -8.36 25.63 -5.57
C LEU A 106 -9.36 26.43 -6.44
N ASP A 107 -10.12 27.36 -5.85
CA ASP A 107 -10.73 28.43 -6.64
C ASP A 107 -9.58 29.36 -7.03
N ASP A 108 -9.31 29.47 -8.33
CA ASP A 108 -8.17 30.21 -8.91
C ASP A 108 -8.06 31.67 -8.41
N ASP A 109 -9.15 32.23 -7.89
CA ASP A 109 -9.23 33.63 -7.47
C ASP A 109 -8.86 33.89 -6.00
N ASN A 110 -8.66 32.87 -5.15
CA ASN A 110 -8.38 33.12 -3.73
C ASN A 110 -7.40 32.13 -3.08
N LEU A 111 -6.11 32.30 -3.38
CA LEU A 111 -5.00 31.52 -2.80
C LEU A 111 -4.95 31.56 -1.25
N THR A 112 -5.68 32.48 -0.60
CA THR A 112 -5.73 32.59 0.87
C THR A 112 -6.59 31.51 1.55
N THR A 113 -7.45 30.82 0.79
CA THR A 113 -8.31 29.73 1.31
C THR A 113 -7.77 28.33 1.02
N PHE A 114 -6.52 28.21 0.55
CA PHE A 114 -5.88 26.90 0.33
C PHE A 114 -5.99 26.02 1.58
N ARG A 115 -6.51 24.80 1.39
CA ARG A 115 -6.60 23.76 2.41
C ARG A 115 -6.02 22.48 1.84
N TRP A 116 -5.32 21.75 2.69
CA TRP A 116 -4.90 20.38 2.44
C TRP A 116 -5.68 19.47 3.38
N ALA A 117 -6.26 18.40 2.84
CA ALA A 117 -7.00 17.40 3.60
C ALA A 117 -6.26 16.07 3.50
N ALA A 118 -5.90 15.46 4.63
CA ALA A 118 -5.30 14.14 4.67
C ALA A 118 -6.33 13.12 5.18
N THR A 119 -6.66 12.14 4.36
CA THR A 119 -7.55 11.03 4.73
C THR A 119 -6.70 9.79 4.97
N MET A 120 -6.98 9.10 6.07
CA MET A 120 -6.26 7.90 6.47
C MET A 120 -7.20 6.71 6.62
N PHE A 121 -6.82 5.59 6.00
CA PHE A 121 -7.41 4.29 6.27
C PHE A 121 -6.37 3.42 6.99
N ALA A 122 -6.77 2.74 8.06
CA ALA A 122 -5.90 1.84 8.81
C ALA A 122 -6.44 0.41 8.74
N ARG A 123 -5.51 -0.55 8.59
CA ARG A 123 -5.82 -1.98 8.60
C ARG A 123 -4.74 -2.72 9.38
N GLY A 124 -5.12 -3.74 10.13
CA GLY A 124 -4.17 -4.70 10.70
C GLY A 124 -3.29 -5.30 9.60
N SER A 125 -1.98 -5.36 9.85
CA SER A 125 -1.11 -6.22 9.03
C SER A 125 -1.63 -7.66 9.16
N ALA A 126 -1.55 -8.45 8.09
CA ALA A 126 -2.24 -9.76 7.98
C ALA A 126 -1.82 -10.82 9.04
N TRP A 127 -0.93 -10.46 9.98
CA TRP A 127 -0.38 -11.30 11.03
C TRP A 127 -1.15 -11.21 12.35
N GLU A 128 -2.09 -10.28 12.50
CA GLU A 128 -2.95 -10.20 13.68
C GLU A 128 -4.16 -11.14 13.65
N LEU A 129 -4.26 -12.02 12.64
CA LEU A 129 -5.28 -13.08 12.58
C LEU A 129 -4.63 -14.47 12.71
N GLY A 130 -3.98 -14.70 13.85
CA GLY A 130 -3.56 -16.02 14.36
C GLY A 130 -3.79 -16.06 15.87
N PRO A 131 -4.18 -17.21 16.45
CA PRO A 131 -5.00 -17.26 17.65
C PRO A 131 -4.29 -16.61 18.83
N VAL A 132 -5.07 -15.89 19.64
CA VAL A 132 -4.73 -15.64 21.03
C VAL A 132 -4.57 -17.00 21.69
N LEU A 133 -3.36 -17.56 21.66
CA LEU A 133 -2.96 -18.65 22.53
C LEU A 133 -2.77 -18.01 23.90
N HIS A 134 -3.82 -18.11 24.71
CA HIS A 134 -3.73 -17.96 26.16
C HIS A 134 -2.53 -18.80 26.65
N ARG A 135 -1.54 -18.12 27.21
CA ARG A 135 -0.67 -18.69 28.25
C ARG A 135 -1.42 -18.69 29.57
#